data_AF-A0AA43EIY4-F1
#
_entry.id   AF-A0AA43EIY4-F1
#
_cell.length_a   1.000
_cell.length_b   1.000
_cell.length_c   1.000
_cell.angle_alpha   90.00
_cell.angle_beta   90.00
_cell.angle_gamma   90.00
#
_symmetry.space_group_name_H-M   'P 1'
#
loop_
_entity.id
_entity.type
_entity.pdbx_description
1 polymer ?
#
loop_
_entity_poly.entity_id
_entity_poly.type
_entity_poly.pdbx_seq_one_letter_code
_entity_poly.pdbx_strand_id
1 'polypeptide(L)'
;MRRRDTQQRKQALAGLKRTAGMDWMLGTLVRVIHSGKQALDAVMLEMGRMVAESVMLMEREEIAGPEYYPTDPAFQKWAHEAGSIYLGDQTVPVTRPRLRHIEQGEVTLQSYARLRNPGAFSEELLEKILRGVSAQKYAGTVLNAAHAVGVSSTAISQKLWS
;
A
#
# COMPACT_ATOMS: atom_id res chain seq x y z
N MET A 1 -24.74 55.55 35.34
CA MET A 1 -25.23 54.22 34.88
C MET A 1 -24.55 53.69 33.59
N ARG A 2 -24.02 54.53 32.68
CA ARG A 2 -23.49 54.08 31.36
C ARG A 2 -22.15 53.29 31.34
N ARG A 3 -21.22 53.47 32.29
CA ARG A 3 -19.88 52.84 32.20
C ARG A 3 -19.85 51.32 32.45
N ARG A 4 -20.74 50.79 33.30
CA ARG A 4 -20.79 49.34 33.62
C ARG A 4 -21.28 48.50 32.44
N ASP A 5 -22.27 49.01 31.70
CA ASP A 5 -22.85 48.36 30.51
C ASP A 5 -21.82 48.27 29.35
N THR A 6 -20.98 49.30 29.17
CA THR A 6 -19.89 49.27 28.19
C THR A 6 -18.79 48.26 28.56
N GLN A 7 -18.51 48.09 29.85
CA GLN A 7 -17.54 47.11 30.35
C GLN A 7 -18.03 45.67 30.16
N GLN A 8 -19.30 45.40 30.47
CA GLN A 8 -19.93 44.10 30.22
C GLN A 8 -19.92 43.72 28.74
N ARG A 9 -20.27 44.66 27.83
CA ARG A 9 -20.19 44.41 26.37
C ARG A 9 -18.77 44.08 25.91
N LYS A 10 -17.75 44.78 26.43
CA LYS A 10 -16.34 44.49 26.09
C LYS A 10 -15.90 43.11 26.58
N GLN A 11 -16.32 42.70 27.79
CA GLN A 11 -16.01 41.37 28.32
C GLN A 11 -16.71 40.26 27.51
N ALA A 12 -17.98 40.46 27.13
CA ALA A 12 -18.71 39.52 26.29
C ALA A 12 -18.06 39.36 24.90
N LEU A 13 -17.69 40.46 24.24
CA LEU A 13 -16.98 40.43 22.94
C LEU A 13 -15.59 39.79 23.03
N ALA A 14 -14.86 40.01 24.14
CA ALA A 14 -13.57 39.37 24.36
C ALA A 14 -13.71 37.85 24.58
N GLY A 15 -14.75 37.41 25.30
CA GLY A 15 -15.09 35.99 25.44
C GLY A 15 -15.43 35.34 24.09
N LEU A 16 -16.28 36.00 23.30
CA LEU A 16 -16.71 35.53 21.97
C LEU A 16 -15.55 35.44 20.97
N LYS A 17 -14.60 36.39 21.02
CA LYS A 17 -13.36 36.34 20.21
C LYS A 17 -12.43 35.20 20.64
N ARG A 18 -12.35 34.88 21.94
CA ARG A 18 -11.54 33.76 22.44
C ARG A 18 -12.14 32.42 22.07
N THR A 19 -13.46 32.25 22.19
CA THR A 19 -14.13 31.00 21.78
C THR A 19 -14.03 30.81 20.26
N ALA A 20 -14.28 31.86 19.48
CA ALA A 20 -14.09 31.81 18.03
C ALA A 20 -12.63 31.50 17.62
N GLY A 21 -11.64 32.01 18.37
CA GLY A 21 -10.24 31.68 18.18
C GLY A 21 -9.91 30.21 18.50
N MET A 22 -10.48 29.67 19.58
CA MET A 22 -10.31 28.26 19.96
C MET A 22 -10.94 27.32 18.93
N ASP A 23 -12.17 27.60 18.50
CA ASP A 23 -12.89 26.81 17.49
C ASP A 23 -12.16 26.82 16.15
N TRP A 24 -11.62 27.98 15.75
CA TRP A 24 -10.79 28.10 14.55
C TRP A 24 -9.49 27.27 14.66
N MET A 25 -8.80 27.32 15.80
CA MET A 25 -7.58 26.52 16.02
C MET A 25 -7.88 25.02 16.00
N LEU A 26 -8.97 24.58 16.67
CA LEU A 26 -9.41 23.18 16.65
C LEU A 26 -9.76 22.73 15.23
N GLY A 27 -10.54 23.52 14.49
CA GLY A 27 -10.87 23.22 13.09
C GLY A 27 -9.63 23.14 12.19
N THR A 28 -8.63 23.98 12.45
CA THR A 28 -7.35 23.94 11.74
C THR A 28 -6.57 22.67 12.07
N LEU A 29 -6.46 22.29 13.34
CA LEU A 29 -5.79 21.06 13.76
C LEU A 29 -6.45 19.81 13.18
N VAL A 30 -7.79 19.72 13.23
CA VAL A 30 -8.54 18.61 12.64
C VAL A 30 -8.27 18.50 11.14
N ARG A 31 -8.26 19.62 10.42
CA ARG A 31 -7.97 19.65 8.99
C ARG A 31 -6.55 19.18 8.69
N VAL A 32 -5.56 19.67 9.43
CA VAL A 32 -4.15 19.28 9.26
C VAL A 32 -3.96 17.78 9.51
N ILE A 33 -4.54 17.24 10.59
CA ILE A 33 -4.49 15.80 10.90
C ILE A 33 -5.16 14.99 9.80
N HIS A 34 -6.35 15.40 9.33
CA HIS A 34 -7.08 14.69 8.30
C HIS A 34 -6.31 14.67 6.96
N SER A 35 -5.81 15.82 6.52
CA SER A 35 -4.99 15.91 5.30
C SER A 35 -3.69 15.12 5.43
N GLY A 36 -3.06 15.12 6.60
CA GLY A 36 -1.88 14.31 6.89
C GLY A 36 -2.17 12.82 6.81
N LYS A 37 -3.29 12.36 7.38
CA LYS A 37 -3.75 10.96 7.27
C LYS A 37 -3.96 10.58 5.80
N GLN A 38 -4.71 11.37 5.03
CA GLN A 38 -4.97 11.08 3.62
C GLN A 38 -3.69 10.96 2.80
N ALA A 39 -2.71 11.84 3.04
CA ALA A 39 -1.42 11.78 2.36
C ALA A 39 -0.64 10.51 2.71
N LEU A 40 -0.65 10.11 4.00
CA LEU A 40 -0.03 8.86 4.43
C LEU A 40 -0.73 7.65 3.81
N ASP A 41 -2.06 7.56 3.89
CA ASP A 41 -2.86 6.46 3.34
C ASP A 41 -2.54 6.25 1.84
N ALA A 42 -2.43 7.34 1.06
CA ALA A 42 -2.08 7.26 -0.35
C ALA A 42 -0.68 6.66 -0.58
N VAL A 43 0.31 7.06 0.23
CA VAL A 43 1.66 6.49 0.17
C VAL A 43 1.65 5.01 0.58
N MET A 44 0.85 4.64 1.59
CA MET A 44 0.72 3.24 2.03
C MET A 44 0.22 2.37 0.88
N LEU A 45 -0.88 2.76 0.23
CA LEU A 45 -1.47 1.99 -0.87
C LEU A 45 -0.50 1.84 -2.05
N GLU A 46 0.24 2.90 -2.37
CA GLU A 46 1.25 2.88 -3.42
C GLU A 46 2.38 1.89 -3.11
N MET A 47 2.86 1.87 -1.86
CA MET A 47 3.87 0.92 -1.42
C MET A 47 3.35 -0.52 -1.42
N GLY A 48 2.13 -0.74 -0.93
CA GLY A 48 1.48 -2.05 -0.96
C GLY A 48 1.32 -2.57 -2.39
N ARG A 49 0.98 -1.68 -3.33
CA ARG A 49 0.91 -1.97 -4.77
C ARG A 49 2.26 -2.45 -5.31
N MET A 50 3.33 -1.70 -5.06
CA MET A 50 4.68 -2.06 -5.51
C MET A 50 5.14 -3.42 -4.96
N VAL A 51 4.85 -3.70 -3.67
CA VAL A 51 5.16 -4.99 -3.06
C VAL A 51 4.37 -6.12 -3.72
N ALA A 52 3.07 -5.93 -3.93
CA ALA A 52 2.22 -6.93 -4.58
C ALA A 52 2.69 -7.25 -6.01
N GLU A 53 3.00 -6.24 -6.82
CA GLU A 53 3.53 -6.41 -8.18
C GLU A 53 4.90 -7.13 -8.16
N SER A 54 5.75 -6.79 -7.20
CA SER A 54 7.04 -7.46 -7.01
C SER A 54 6.86 -8.95 -6.68
N VAL A 55 5.92 -9.29 -5.80
CA VAL A 55 5.60 -10.69 -5.47
C VAL A 55 5.10 -11.45 -6.70
N MET A 56 4.24 -10.85 -7.53
CA MET A 56 3.80 -11.47 -8.78
C MET A 56 4.95 -11.69 -9.77
N LEU A 57 5.86 -10.72 -9.87
CA LEU A 57 7.03 -10.84 -10.74
C LEU A 57 7.95 -11.96 -10.27
N MET A 58 8.20 -12.06 -8.96
CA MET A 58 8.99 -13.12 -8.35
C MET A 58 8.37 -14.50 -8.60
N GLU A 59 7.05 -14.64 -8.43
CA GLU A 59 6.36 -15.90 -8.75
C GLU A 59 6.51 -16.27 -10.24
N ARG A 60 6.38 -15.30 -11.16
CA ARG A 60 6.61 -15.55 -12.59
C ARG A 60 8.02 -16.09 -12.85
N GLU A 61 9.02 -15.49 -12.23
CA GLU A 61 10.42 -15.91 -12.37
C GLU A 61 10.71 -17.25 -11.69
N GLU A 62 10.00 -17.60 -10.63
CA GLU A 62 10.08 -18.93 -10.02
C GLU A 62 9.60 -20.01 -10.99
N ILE A 63 8.53 -19.73 -11.74
CA ILE A 63 7.97 -20.68 -12.71
C ILE A 63 8.81 -20.76 -13.98
N ALA A 64 9.19 -19.61 -14.56
CA ALA A 64 9.77 -19.52 -15.90
C ALA A 64 11.28 -19.20 -15.93
N GLY A 65 11.91 -19.06 -14.77
CA GLY A 65 13.30 -18.64 -14.62
C GLY A 65 13.50 -17.11 -14.66
N PRO A 66 14.72 -16.61 -14.38
CA PRO A 66 15.05 -15.17 -14.44
C PRO A 66 14.82 -14.54 -15.83
N GLU A 67 14.57 -13.22 -15.88
CA GLU A 67 14.22 -12.48 -17.11
C GLU A 67 15.08 -12.86 -18.34
N TYR A 68 16.41 -12.85 -18.19
CA TYR A 68 17.36 -13.14 -19.27
C TYR A 68 17.87 -14.59 -19.30
N TYR A 69 17.36 -15.45 -18.42
CA TYR A 69 17.79 -16.85 -18.28
C TYR A 69 16.57 -17.76 -18.07
N PRO A 70 15.72 -17.95 -19.09
CA PRO A 70 14.55 -18.83 -18.97
C PRO A 70 14.98 -20.27 -18.69
N THR A 71 14.33 -20.90 -17.71
CA THR A 71 14.66 -22.27 -17.28
C THR A 71 13.87 -23.33 -18.02
N ASP A 72 12.68 -22.99 -18.53
CA ASP A 72 11.81 -23.89 -19.26
C ASP A 72 11.27 -23.18 -20.52
N PRO A 73 11.58 -23.67 -21.74
CA PRO A 73 11.12 -23.07 -22.99
C PRO A 73 9.62 -23.19 -23.22
N ALA A 74 8.91 -24.05 -22.48
CA ALA A 74 7.45 -24.17 -22.56
C ALA A 74 6.73 -22.94 -21.99
N PHE A 75 7.41 -22.15 -21.15
CA PHE A 75 6.86 -20.93 -20.56
C PHE A 75 7.33 -19.67 -21.29
N GLN A 76 6.38 -18.88 -21.75
CA GLN A 76 6.58 -17.60 -22.39
C GLN A 76 6.16 -16.46 -21.47
N LYS A 77 7.11 -15.58 -21.14
CA LYS A 77 6.86 -14.34 -20.41
C LYS A 77 6.27 -13.32 -21.38
N TRP A 78 5.02 -12.95 -21.16
CA TRP A 78 4.32 -11.97 -21.99
C TRP A 78 4.37 -10.59 -21.34
N ALA A 79 3.90 -9.58 -22.08
CA ALA A 79 3.75 -8.22 -21.57
C ALA A 79 2.85 -8.17 -20.32
N HIS A 80 2.98 -7.10 -19.55
CA HIS A 80 2.12 -6.88 -18.39
C HIS A 80 0.69 -6.50 -18.80
N GLU A 81 -0.25 -6.71 -17.89
CA GLU A 81 -1.67 -6.42 -18.09
C GLU A 81 -2.25 -5.66 -16.90
N ALA A 82 -3.17 -4.74 -17.19
CA ALA A 82 -3.93 -4.04 -16.18
C ALA A 82 -4.84 -5.02 -15.41
N GLY A 83 -4.90 -4.83 -14.10
CA GLY A 83 -5.81 -5.55 -13.22
C GLY A 83 -6.07 -4.77 -11.94
N SER A 84 -6.76 -5.40 -11.01
CA SER A 84 -6.93 -4.89 -9.66
C SER A 84 -6.72 -5.98 -8.62
N ILE A 85 -6.35 -5.55 -7.42
CA ILE A 85 -6.21 -6.36 -6.21
C ILE A 85 -6.86 -5.64 -5.02
N TYR A 86 -7.05 -6.34 -3.91
CA TYR A 86 -7.41 -5.76 -2.64
C TYR A 86 -6.18 -5.53 -1.76
N LEU A 87 -6.04 -4.30 -1.25
CA LEU A 87 -5.10 -3.94 -0.19
C LEU A 87 -5.93 -3.43 1.00
N GLY A 88 -6.00 -4.22 2.07
CA GLY A 88 -6.98 -4.01 3.14
C GLY A 88 -8.41 -4.13 2.59
N ASP A 89 -9.18 -3.06 2.75
CA ASP A 89 -10.55 -2.90 2.25
C ASP A 89 -10.63 -2.13 0.91
N GLN A 90 -9.48 -1.72 0.36
CA GLN A 90 -9.43 -0.90 -0.86
C GLN A 90 -9.06 -1.73 -2.09
N THR A 91 -9.78 -1.49 -3.18
CA THR A 91 -9.42 -2.02 -4.50
C THR A 91 -8.40 -1.12 -5.17
N VAL A 92 -7.21 -1.65 -5.47
CA VAL A 92 -6.09 -0.91 -6.04
C VAL A 92 -5.74 -1.44 -7.44
N PRO A 93 -5.58 -0.56 -8.45
CA PRO A 93 -5.14 -0.97 -9.78
C PRO A 93 -3.68 -1.41 -9.77
N VAL A 94 -3.37 -2.47 -10.52
CA VAL A 94 -2.04 -3.05 -10.67
C VAL A 94 -1.72 -3.36 -12.13
N THR A 95 -0.43 -3.46 -12.42
CA THR A 95 0.13 -3.92 -13.68
C THR A 95 0.74 -5.30 -13.48
N ARG A 96 -0.07 -6.35 -13.64
CA ARG A 96 0.35 -7.73 -13.35
C ARG A 96 1.21 -8.30 -14.47
N PRO A 97 2.30 -9.03 -14.16
CA PRO A 97 3.05 -9.76 -15.17
C PRO A 97 2.22 -10.94 -15.69
N ARG A 98 2.30 -11.21 -17.00
CA ARG A 98 1.63 -12.36 -17.62
C ARG A 98 2.61 -13.49 -17.86
N LEU A 99 2.08 -14.71 -17.77
CA LEU A 99 2.79 -15.94 -18.07
C LEU A 99 1.90 -16.84 -18.93
N ARG A 100 2.46 -17.44 -19.97
CA ARG A 100 1.75 -18.35 -20.87
C ARG A 100 2.55 -19.61 -21.09
N HIS A 101 1.92 -20.76 -20.97
CA HIS A 101 2.45 -22.04 -21.42
C HIS A 101 2.10 -22.27 -22.90
N ILE A 102 3.02 -22.82 -23.69
CA ILE A 102 2.83 -23.04 -25.13
C ILE A 102 1.59 -23.92 -25.41
N GLU A 103 1.45 -25.04 -24.69
CA GLU A 103 0.32 -25.96 -24.85
C GLU A 103 -0.91 -25.60 -24.01
N GLN A 104 -0.74 -25.26 -22.72
CA GLN A 104 -1.84 -25.05 -21.78
C GLN A 104 -2.44 -23.64 -21.83
N GLY A 105 -1.81 -22.69 -22.54
CA GLY A 105 -2.30 -21.32 -22.65
C GLY A 105 -1.94 -20.47 -21.43
N GLU A 106 -2.83 -19.56 -21.03
CA GLU A 106 -2.53 -18.56 -19.99
C GLU A 106 -2.40 -19.18 -18.60
N VAL A 107 -1.31 -18.85 -17.91
CA VAL A 107 -0.99 -19.35 -16.57
C VAL A 107 -1.32 -18.24 -15.58
N THR A 108 -2.32 -18.48 -14.74
CA THR A 108 -2.69 -17.54 -13.69
C THR A 108 -1.72 -17.66 -12.53
N LEU A 109 -1.07 -16.55 -12.18
CA LEU A 109 -0.23 -16.43 -10.98
C LEU A 109 -1.09 -16.57 -9.72
N GLN A 110 -0.69 -17.45 -8.81
CA GLN A 110 -1.39 -17.72 -7.55
C GLN A 110 -1.41 -16.50 -6.64
N SER A 111 -0.32 -15.73 -6.59
CA SER A 111 -0.26 -14.45 -5.87
C SER A 111 -1.36 -13.51 -6.34
N TYR A 112 -1.53 -13.37 -7.65
CA TYR A 112 -2.58 -12.53 -8.22
C TYR A 112 -3.99 -13.05 -7.91
N ALA A 113 -4.22 -14.35 -8.08
CA ALA A 113 -5.51 -14.97 -7.78
C ALA A 113 -5.91 -14.78 -6.31
N ARG A 114 -4.95 -14.85 -5.39
CA ARG A 114 -5.19 -14.64 -3.95
C ARG A 114 -5.47 -13.18 -3.62
N LEU A 115 -4.66 -12.27 -4.16
CA LEU A 115 -4.81 -10.82 -3.94
C LEU A 115 -6.09 -10.23 -4.54
N ARG A 116 -6.80 -10.97 -5.39
CA ARG A 116 -8.17 -10.64 -5.81
C ARG A 116 -9.23 -10.88 -4.74
N ASN A 117 -8.90 -11.50 -3.61
CA ASN A 117 -9.83 -11.70 -2.51
C ASN A 117 -9.56 -10.68 -1.39
N PRO A 118 -10.62 -10.04 -0.84
CA PRO A 118 -10.47 -9.14 0.31
C PRO A 118 -9.76 -9.81 1.49
N GLY A 119 -8.90 -9.05 2.19
CA GLY A 119 -8.18 -9.53 3.37
C GLY A 119 -6.94 -10.39 3.11
N ALA A 120 -6.66 -10.80 1.86
CA ALA A 120 -5.44 -11.52 1.51
C ALA A 120 -4.17 -10.67 1.76
N PHE A 121 -4.28 -9.35 1.58
CA PHE A 121 -3.27 -8.39 1.96
C PHE A 121 -3.84 -7.51 3.07
N SER A 122 -3.56 -7.86 4.33
CA SER A 122 -4.15 -7.17 5.49
C SER A 122 -3.56 -5.79 5.71
N GLU A 123 -4.31 -4.91 6.37
CA GLU A 123 -3.81 -3.61 6.84
C GLU A 123 -2.62 -3.79 7.80
N GLU A 124 -2.63 -4.82 8.63
CA GLU A 124 -1.49 -5.18 9.49
C GLU A 124 -0.24 -5.53 8.66
N LEU A 125 -0.40 -6.25 7.55
CA LEU A 125 0.71 -6.53 6.64
C LEU A 125 1.24 -5.24 6.01
N LEU A 126 0.35 -4.33 5.61
CA LEU A 126 0.72 -3.02 5.07
C LEU A 126 1.48 -2.17 6.10
N GLU A 127 1.03 -2.14 7.34
CA GLU A 127 1.73 -1.50 8.45
C GLU A 127 3.11 -2.12 8.69
N LYS A 128 3.21 -3.46 8.69
CA LYS A 128 4.49 -4.17 8.82
C LYS A 128 5.43 -3.81 7.68
N ILE A 129 4.91 -3.67 6.47
CA ILE A 129 5.68 -3.24 5.31
C ILE A 129 6.24 -1.85 5.56
N LEU A 130 5.41 -0.88 5.94
CA LEU A 130 5.85 0.49 6.25
C LEU A 130 6.90 0.57 7.35
N ARG A 131 6.71 -0.19 8.43
CA ARG A 131 7.69 -0.30 9.53
C ARG A 131 8.99 -0.96 9.08
N GLY A 132 8.92 -1.81 8.04
CA GLY A 132 10.03 -2.50 7.42
C GLY A 132 10.72 -1.72 6.28
N VAL A 133 10.19 -0.58 5.84
CA VAL A 133 10.79 0.25 4.78
C VAL A 133 11.78 1.27 5.40
N SER A 134 12.75 0.78 6.17
CA SER A 134 14.09 1.34 6.04
C SER A 134 14.75 0.62 4.86
N ALA A 135 15.50 1.31 3.99
CA ALA A 135 16.03 0.75 2.74
C ALA A 135 16.79 -0.58 2.91
N GLN A 136 17.28 -0.89 4.12
CA GLN A 136 17.94 -2.15 4.50
C GLN A 136 17.01 -3.35 4.74
N LYS A 137 15.71 -3.14 5.01
CA LYS A 137 14.76 -4.20 5.40
C LYS A 137 13.69 -4.49 4.35
N TYR A 138 13.75 -3.82 3.18
CA TYR A 138 12.85 -4.03 2.04
C TYR A 138 12.81 -5.51 1.63
N ALA A 139 13.98 -6.16 1.60
CA ALA A 139 14.12 -7.58 1.34
C ALA A 139 13.28 -8.49 2.26
N GLY A 140 13.49 -8.37 3.57
CA GLY A 140 12.74 -9.15 4.57
C GLY A 140 11.24 -8.84 4.56
N THR A 141 10.88 -7.61 4.18
CA THR A 141 9.50 -7.16 4.08
C THR A 141 8.76 -7.82 2.91
N VAL A 142 9.38 -7.88 1.74
CA VAL A 142 8.81 -8.57 0.56
C VAL A 142 8.72 -10.07 0.81
N LEU A 143 9.73 -10.67 1.46
CA LEU A 143 9.70 -12.09 1.88
C LEU A 143 8.49 -12.41 2.78
N ASN A 144 8.28 -11.59 3.81
CA ASN A 144 7.15 -11.77 4.74
C ASN A 144 5.81 -11.57 4.03
N ALA A 145 5.72 -10.59 3.13
CA ALA A 145 4.51 -10.34 2.36
C ALA A 145 4.21 -11.49 1.39
N ALA A 146 5.22 -12.00 0.69
CA ALA A 146 5.10 -13.16 -0.17
C ALA A 146 4.61 -14.39 0.60
N HIS A 147 5.18 -14.66 1.77
CA HIS A 147 4.73 -15.76 2.63
C HIS A 147 3.30 -15.57 3.15
N ALA A 148 2.91 -14.33 3.51
CA ALA A 148 1.54 -14.02 3.95
C ALA A 148 0.52 -14.20 2.82
N VAL A 149 0.91 -13.90 1.57
CA VAL A 149 0.13 -14.15 0.36
C VAL A 149 0.32 -15.60 -0.12
N GLY A 150 1.16 -16.38 0.58
CA GLY A 150 1.48 -17.80 0.42
C GLY A 150 2.20 -18.17 -0.89
N VAL A 151 3.08 -17.29 -1.35
CA VAL A 151 4.15 -17.58 -2.30
C VAL A 151 5.36 -18.13 -1.54
N SER A 152 6.04 -19.13 -2.11
CA SER A 152 7.16 -19.81 -1.44
C SER A 152 8.37 -18.87 -1.21
N SER A 153 8.93 -18.91 -0.01
CA SER A 153 10.06 -18.08 0.43
C SER A 153 11.39 -18.40 -0.29
N THR A 154 11.53 -19.57 -0.91
CA THR A 154 12.81 -20.06 -1.46
C THR A 154 13.27 -19.33 -2.71
N ALA A 155 12.36 -18.84 -3.56
CA ALA A 155 12.71 -18.08 -4.77
C ALA A 155 13.18 -16.65 -4.46
N ILE A 156 12.75 -16.11 -3.32
CA ILE A 156 12.91 -14.69 -2.97
C ILE A 156 14.25 -14.45 -2.25
N SER A 157 14.77 -15.43 -1.51
CA SER A 157 16.01 -15.32 -0.74
C SER A 157 17.28 -15.20 -1.59
N GLN A 158 17.30 -15.72 -2.82
CA GLN A 158 18.50 -15.69 -3.67
C GLN A 158 18.75 -14.32 -4.34
N LYS A 159 17.71 -13.51 -4.51
CA LYS A 159 17.75 -12.30 -5.35
C LYS A 159 17.84 -10.98 -4.58
N LEU A 160 17.55 -11.01 -3.28
CA LEU A 160 17.61 -9.83 -2.41
C LEU A 160 19.00 -9.56 -1.83
N TRP A 161 19.94 -10.51 -1.99
CA TRP A 161 21.31 -10.44 -1.46
C TRP A 161 22.40 -10.40 -2.54
N SER A 162 22.00 -10.28 -3.81
CA SER A 162 22.88 -10.05 -4.97
C SER A 162 22.80 -8.60 -5.41
#